data_AF-A0A413QPE4-F1
#
_entry.id   AF-A0A413QPE4-F1
#
_cell.length_a   1.000
_cell.length_b   1.000
_cell.length_c   1.000
_cell.angle_alpha   90.00
_cell.angle_beta   90.00
_cell.angle_gamma   90.00
#
_symmetry.space_group_name_H-M   'P 1'
#
loop_
_entity.id
_entity.type
_entity.pdbx_description
1 polymer ?
#
loop_
_entity_poly.entity_id
_entity_poly.type
_entity_poly.pdbx_seq_one_letter_code
_entity_poly.pdbx_strand_id
1 'polypeptide(L)'
;MTMNREEIKKAIANAVVDFAKREAEAAIKSIDLDDIQKLVEVQMKNFTDPLEAEIQTTTSWWVKIRNRLYITLMQQAVKTIVADVKQKIA
;
A
#
# COMPACT_ATOMS: atom_id res chain seq x y z
N MET A 1 -48.83 2.00 -4.74
CA MET A 1 -48.27 0.89 -3.96
C MET A 1 -47.48 1.48 -2.79
N THR A 2 -47.95 1.27 -1.57
CA THR A 2 -47.23 1.64 -0.34
C THR A 2 -46.17 0.59 -0.04
N MET A 3 -44.93 1.01 0.19
CA MET A 3 -43.82 0.11 0.53
C MET A 3 -44.18 -0.71 1.77
N ASN A 4 -44.03 -2.03 1.68
CA ASN A 4 -44.31 -2.93 2.79
C ASN A 4 -43.15 -2.94 3.81
N ARG A 5 -43.40 -3.51 4.99
CA ARG A 5 -42.43 -3.55 6.09
C ARG A 5 -41.09 -4.18 5.71
N GLU A 6 -41.08 -5.20 4.86
CA GLU A 6 -39.85 -5.88 4.44
C GLU A 6 -39.07 -5.06 3.40
N GLU A 7 -39.77 -4.35 2.53
CA GLU A 7 -39.15 -3.38 1.61
C GLU A 7 -38.51 -2.22 2.38
N ILE A 8 -39.14 -1.76 3.47
CA ILE A 8 -38.58 -0.72 4.36
C ILE A 8 -37.30 -1.22 5.04
N LYS A 9 -37.30 -2.43 5.60
CA LYS A 9 -36.09 -3.01 6.21
C LYS A 9 -34.96 -3.16 5.21
N LYS A 10 -35.26 -3.60 3.98
CA LYS A 10 -34.26 -3.75 2.92
C LYS A 10 -33.69 -2.40 2.49
N ALA A 11 -34.53 -1.38 2.35
CA ALA A 11 -34.09 -0.03 2.04
C ALA A 11 -33.17 0.54 3.13
N ILE A 12 -33.50 0.31 4.41
CA ILE A 12 -32.65 0.71 5.54
C ILE A 12 -31.31 -0.04 5.52
N ALA A 13 -31.32 -1.36 5.32
CA ALA A 13 -30.11 -2.16 5.26
C ALA A 13 -29.18 -1.70 4.12
N ASN A 14 -29.74 -1.45 2.93
CA ASN A 14 -28.98 -0.92 1.80
C ASN A 14 -28.39 0.45 2.09
N ALA A 15 -29.18 1.37 2.69
CA ALA A 15 -28.69 2.70 3.04
C ALA A 15 -27.52 2.66 4.04
N VAL A 16 -27.58 1.74 5.01
CA VAL A 16 -26.49 1.52 5.98
C VAL A 16 -25.24 0.96 5.30
N VAL A 17 -25.39 -0.01 4.40
CA VAL A 17 -24.26 -0.57 3.62
C VAL A 17 -23.64 0.50 2.72
N ASP A 18 -24.46 1.29 2.02
CA ASP A 18 -24.01 2.38 1.15
C ASP A 18 -23.33 3.51 1.94
N PHE A 19 -23.76 3.75 3.18
CA PHE A 19 -23.11 4.69 4.08
C PHE A 19 -21.74 4.16 4.55
N ALA A 20 -21.68 2.92 5.04
CA ALA A 20 -20.44 2.29 5.46
C ALA A 20 -19.41 2.21 4.32
N LYS A 21 -19.87 1.93 3.09
CA LYS A 21 -19.02 1.95 1.89
C LYS A 21 -18.46 3.35 1.61
N ARG A 22 -19.30 4.39 1.68
CA ARG A 22 -18.86 5.78 1.48
C ARG A 22 -17.86 6.24 2.53
N GLU A 23 -18.08 5.91 3.80
CA GLU A 23 -17.14 6.21 4.88
C GLU A 23 -15.81 5.46 4.71
N ALA A 24 -15.84 4.19 4.31
CA ALA A 24 -14.63 3.42 4.01
C ALA A 24 -13.88 3.99 2.80
N GLU A 25 -14.58 4.36 1.73
CA GLU A 25 -13.98 5.04 0.56
C GLU A 25 -13.39 6.40 0.93
N ALA A 26 -14.06 7.19 1.77
CA ALA A 26 -13.55 8.47 2.25
C ALA A 26 -12.31 8.28 3.14
N ALA A 27 -12.32 7.29 4.04
CA ALA A 27 -11.16 6.94 4.86
C ALA A 27 -9.97 6.49 4.00
N ILE A 28 -10.19 5.65 2.99
CA ILE A 28 -9.15 5.21 2.05
C ILE A 28 -8.64 6.38 1.21
N LYS A 29 -9.51 7.27 0.73
CA LYS A 29 -9.11 8.50 0.01
C LYS A 29 -8.43 9.53 0.90
N SER A 30 -8.67 9.50 2.21
CA SER A 30 -8.02 10.36 3.20
C SER A 30 -6.63 9.86 3.60
N ILE A 31 -6.28 8.61 3.27
CA ILE A 31 -4.89 8.14 3.34
C ILE A 31 -4.13 8.94 2.29
N ASP A 32 -3.24 9.81 2.74
CA ASP A 32 -2.36 10.55 1.84
C ASP A 32 -1.58 9.52 1.00
N LEU A 33 -1.69 9.65 -0.32
CA LEU A 33 -0.97 8.79 -1.25
C LEU A 33 0.55 8.86 -1.00
N ASP A 34 1.05 9.95 -0.42
CA ASP A 34 2.44 10.09 0.00
C ASP A 34 2.76 9.37 1.31
N ASP A 35 1.77 9.09 2.16
CA ASP A 35 1.94 8.23 3.33
C ASP A 35 2.02 6.76 2.93
N ILE A 36 1.35 6.32 1.85
CA ILE A 36 1.54 4.97 1.29
C ILE A 36 3.00 4.76 0.88
N GLN A 37 3.60 5.75 0.22
CA GLN A 37 5.01 5.68 -0.17
C GLN A 37 5.92 5.53 1.06
N LYS A 38 5.72 6.37 2.08
CA LYS A 38 6.51 6.30 3.33
C LYS A 38 6.37 4.95 4.03
N LEU A 39 5.16 4.39 4.09
CA LEU A 39 4.91 3.09 4.72
C LEU A 39 5.67 1.95 4.02
N VAL A 40 5.63 1.95 2.68
CA VAL A 40 6.34 0.94 1.89
C VAL A 40 7.86 1.13 2.01
N GLU A 41 8.36 2.37 1.99
CA GLU A 41 9.78 2.68 2.17
C GLU A 41 10.31 2.27 3.55
N VAL A 42 9.53 2.49 4.62
CA VAL A 42 9.89 2.06 5.98
C VAL A 42 10.01 0.55 6.06
N GLN A 43 9.08 -0.20 5.47
CA GLN A 43 9.22 -1.65 5.45
C GLN A 43 10.35 -2.13 4.55
N MET A 44 10.65 -1.39 3.49
CA MET A 44 11.76 -1.73 2.60
C MET A 44 13.12 -1.63 3.31
N LYS A 45 13.27 -0.69 4.25
CA LYS A 45 14.49 -0.55 5.06
C LYS A 45 14.86 -1.81 5.83
N ASN A 46 13.88 -2.57 6.32
CA ASN A 46 14.13 -3.84 7.00
C ASN A 46 14.84 -4.87 6.10
N PHE A 47 14.71 -4.74 4.78
CA PHE A 47 15.38 -5.59 3.79
C PHE A 47 16.66 -4.96 3.24
N THR A 48 16.70 -3.64 3.06
CA THR A 48 17.87 -2.96 2.48
C THR A 48 18.98 -2.73 3.50
N ASP A 49 18.66 -2.42 4.76
CA ASP A 49 19.65 -2.07 5.78
C ASP A 49 20.67 -3.21 6.03
N PRO A 50 20.27 -4.50 6.12
CA PRO A 50 21.24 -5.59 6.23
C PRO A 50 22.14 -5.71 5.00
N LEU A 51 21.61 -5.44 3.79
CA LEU A 51 22.37 -5.49 2.55
C LEU A 51 23.37 -4.34 2.46
N GLU A 52 22.98 -3.15 2.89
CA GLU A 52 23.80 -1.95 3.01
C GLU A 52 24.96 -2.19 4.00
N ALA A 53 24.65 -2.78 5.17
CA ALA A 53 25.63 -3.15 6.18
C ALA A 53 26.63 -4.20 5.65
N GLU A 54 26.16 -5.22 4.92
CA GLU A 54 27.04 -6.21 4.29
C GLU A 54 27.91 -5.58 3.20
N ILE A 55 27.41 -4.62 2.42
CA ILE A 55 28.21 -3.87 1.43
C ILE A 55 29.37 -3.11 2.10
N GLN A 56 29.10 -2.49 3.25
CA GLN A 56 30.09 -1.69 3.98
C GLN A 56 31.14 -2.54 4.70
N THR A 57 30.74 -3.70 5.22
CA THR A 57 31.61 -4.55 6.06
C THR A 57 32.35 -5.63 5.28
N THR A 58 31.85 -6.06 4.12
CA THR A 58 32.49 -7.13 3.34
C THR A 58 33.72 -6.66 2.55
N THR A 59 34.69 -7.56 2.39
CA THR A 59 35.82 -7.39 1.46
C THR A 59 35.53 -7.96 0.07
N SER A 60 34.49 -8.79 -0.08
CA SER A 60 34.16 -9.46 -1.34
C SER A 60 33.52 -8.51 -2.36
N TRP A 61 34.14 -8.37 -3.52
CA TRP A 61 33.63 -7.52 -4.60
C TRP A 61 32.30 -8.00 -5.17
N TRP A 62 32.15 -9.32 -5.36
CA TRP A 62 30.91 -9.91 -5.86
C TRP A 62 29.73 -9.68 -4.91
N VAL A 63 29.96 -9.79 -3.59
CA VAL A 63 28.93 -9.51 -2.58
C VAL A 63 28.45 -8.06 -2.66
N LYS A 64 29.39 -7.10 -2.82
CA LYS A 64 29.03 -5.69 -3.01
C LYS A 64 28.17 -5.46 -4.24
N ILE A 65 28.53 -6.08 -5.37
CA ILE A 65 27.76 -5.96 -6.62
C ILE A 65 26.36 -6.55 -6.45
N ARG A 66 26.27 -7.80 -5.98
CA ARG A 66 25.00 -8.51 -5.77
C ARG A 66 24.05 -7.70 -4.88
N ASN A 67 24.54 -7.21 -3.75
CA ASN A 67 23.69 -6.50 -2.79
C ASN A 67 23.20 -5.15 -3.34
N ARG A 68 24.04 -4.41 -4.08
CA ARG A 68 23.62 -3.17 -4.78
C ARG A 68 22.54 -3.45 -5.82
N LEU A 69 22.66 -4.56 -6.54
CA LEU A 69 21.65 -4.98 -7.51
C LEU A 69 20.31 -5.27 -6.80
N TYR A 70 20.32 -6.01 -5.70
CA TYR A 70 19.11 -6.29 -4.92
C TYR A 70 18.44 -5.02 -4.39
N ILE A 71 19.20 -4.09 -3.81
CA ILE A 71 18.66 -2.81 -3.33
C ILE A 71 18.01 -2.04 -4.49
N THR A 72 18.68 -1.97 -5.65
CA THR A 72 18.16 -1.25 -6.82
C THR A 72 16.86 -1.85 -7.34
N LEU A 73 16.80 -3.18 -7.46
CA LEU A 73 15.61 -3.89 -7.92
C LEU A 73 14.43 -3.70 -6.95
N MET A 74 14.69 -3.77 -5.64
CA MET A 74 13.67 -3.53 -4.63
C MET A 74 13.13 -2.10 -4.67
N GLN A 75 14.00 -1.09 -4.81
CA GLN A 75 13.58 0.30 -4.94
C GLN A 75 12.72 0.53 -6.19
N GLN A 76 13.03 -0.13 -7.32
CA GLN A 76 12.20 -0.07 -8.52
C GLN A 76 10.84 -0.74 -8.30
N ALA A 77 10.82 -1.92 -7.69
CA ALA A 77 9.58 -2.63 -7.38
C ALA A 77 8.64 -1.81 -6.48
N VAL A 78 9.19 -1.13 -5.45
CA VAL A 78 8.42 -0.23 -4.58
C VAL A 78 7.76 0.88 -5.36
N LYS A 79 8.50 1.57 -6.24
CA LYS A 79 7.94 2.65 -7.06
C LYS A 79 6.78 2.16 -7.92
N THR A 80 6.91 0.98 -8.52
CA THR A 80 5.85 0.36 -9.33
C THR A 80 4.63 0.00 -8.47
N ILE A 81 4.83 -0.59 -7.29
CA ILE A 81 3.73 -0.95 -6.36
C ILE A 81 2.99 0.30 -5.88
N VAL A 82 3.73 1.34 -5.47
CA VAL A 82 3.13 2.61 -5.02
C VAL A 82 2.33 3.23 -6.16
N ALA A 83 2.85 3.24 -7.39
CA ALA A 83 2.11 3.75 -8.55
C ALA A 83 0.82 2.96 -8.83
N ASP A 84 0.87 1.63 -8.80
CA ASP A 84 -0.31 0.76 -8.98
C ASP A 84 -1.36 0.98 -7.88
N VAL A 85 -0.94 1.10 -6.62
CA VAL A 85 -1.83 1.39 -5.49
C VAL A 85 -2.46 2.78 -5.63
N LYS A 86 -1.66 3.81 -5.95
CA LYS A 86 -2.16 5.18 -6.22
C LYS A 86 -3.22 5.16 -7.34
N GLN A 87 -2.96 4.42 -8.42
CA GLN A 87 -3.89 4.30 -9.56
C GLN A 87 -5.20 3.59 -9.20
N LYS A 88 -5.17 2.60 -8.31
CA LYS A 88 -6.37 1.85 -7.90
C LYS A 88 -7.23 2.58 -6.87
N ILE A 89 -6.65 3.53 -6.13
CA ILE A 89 -7.35 4.33 -5.12
C ILE A 89 -7.93 5.63 -5.72
N ALA A 90 -7.29 6.18 -6.76
CA ALA A 90 -7.77 7.35 -7.52
C ALA A 90 -9.04 7.03 -8.33
#